data_AF-A0A2E3Y615-F1
#
_entry.id   AF-A0A2E3Y615-F1
#
_cell.length_a   1.000
_cell.length_b   1.000
_cell.length_c   1.000
_cell.angle_alpha   90.00
_cell.angle_beta   90.00
_cell.angle_gamma   90.00
#
_symmetry.space_group_name_H-M   'P 1'
#
loop_
_entity.id
_entity.type
_entity.pdbx_description
1 polymer ?
#
loop_
_entity_poly.entity_id
_entity_poly.type
_entity_poly.pdbx_seq_one_letter_code
_entity_poly.pdbx_strand_id
1 'polypeptide(L)' 'MSNSENLDNSVKFRVDYTWPKEGSTRDCPKCNEPMQLQANVNEYYGKPWWCHGCQWQFSEEELKD' A
#
# COMPACT_ATOMS: atom_id res chain seq x y z
N MET A 1 -9.25 11.09 37.85
CA MET A 1 -10.22 10.28 37.08
C MET A 1 -9.90 10.48 35.62
N SER A 2 -9.46 9.40 34.98
CA SER A 2 -9.29 9.14 33.55
C SER A 2 -8.77 10.30 32.69
N ASN A 3 -7.44 10.36 32.57
CA ASN A 3 -6.78 11.05 31.47
C ASN A 3 -7.40 10.54 30.17
N SER A 4 -8.03 11.44 29.42
CA SER A 4 -8.39 11.25 28.02
C SER A 4 -7.12 10.85 27.26
N GLU A 5 -7.02 9.55 26.96
CA GLU A 5 -5.95 8.96 26.18
C GLU A 5 -5.83 9.76 24.88
N ASN A 6 -4.63 10.29 24.68
CA ASN A 6 -4.20 10.95 23.47
C ASN A 6 -4.78 10.23 22.24
N LEU A 7 -5.69 10.91 21.53
CA LEU A 7 -6.03 10.63 20.14
C LEU A 7 -4.83 10.98 19.23
N ASP A 8 -3.63 10.56 19.63
CA ASP A 8 -2.39 10.58 18.87
C ASP A 8 -2.29 9.29 18.03
N ASN A 9 -3.42 8.92 17.43
CA ASN A 9 -3.37 8.19 16.19
C ASN A 9 -3.42 9.26 15.11
N SER A 10 -2.34 10.04 15.04
CA SER A 10 -1.93 10.67 13.78
C SER A 10 -2.19 9.63 12.70
N VAL A 11 -3.21 9.87 11.88
CA VAL A 11 -3.40 9.13 10.64
C VAL A 11 -2.13 9.45 9.88
N LYS A 12 -1.12 8.60 10.04
CA LYS A 12 0.19 8.75 9.42
C LYS A 12 -0.08 8.55 7.93
N PHE A 13 -0.51 9.62 7.27
CA PHE A 13 -0.25 9.83 5.86
C PHE A 13 1.26 9.70 5.74
N ARG A 14 1.73 8.49 5.45
CA ARG A 14 3.13 8.29 5.07
C ARG A 14 3.27 9.09 3.78
N VAL A 15 3.88 10.26 3.86
CA VAL A 15 4.06 11.15 2.70
C VAL A 15 5.10 10.57 1.74
N ASP A 16 5.92 9.64 2.22
CA ASP A 16 7.02 9.01 1.48
C ASP A 16 6.67 7.61 0.94
N TYR A 17 5.51 7.43 0.31
CA TYR A 17 5.27 6.16 -0.39
C TYR A 17 6.10 6.09 -1.68
N THR A 18 6.85 5.00 -1.81
CA THR A 18 7.59 4.71 -3.05
C THR A 18 6.64 4.12 -4.09
N TRP A 19 6.44 4.85 -5.19
CA TRP A 19 5.73 4.30 -6.35
C TRP A 19 6.73 3.69 -7.34
N PRO A 20 6.52 2.46 -7.82
CA PRO A 20 7.37 1.85 -8.84
C PRO A 20 7.17 2.57 -10.17
N LYS A 21 8.12 2.39 -11.10
CA LYS A 21 8.00 2.98 -12.44
C LYS A 21 6.79 2.41 -13.18
N GLU A 22 6.16 3.22 -14.03
CA GLU A 22 5.14 2.73 -14.95
C GLU A 22 5.68 1.58 -15.81
N GLY A 23 4.90 0.50 -15.94
CA GLY A 23 5.32 -0.74 -16.59
C GLY A 23 6.06 -1.72 -15.67
N SER A 24 6.24 -1.40 -14.39
CA SER A 24 6.74 -2.39 -13.42
C SER A 24 5.71 -3.51 -13.25
N THR A 25 6.18 -4.75 -13.21
CA THR A 25 5.37 -5.94 -12.97
C THR A 25 5.80 -6.61 -11.68
N ARG A 26 4.84 -7.04 -10.86
CA ARG A 26 5.11 -7.71 -9.60
C ARG A 26 4.05 -8.75 -9.29
N ASP A 27 4.47 -9.86 -8.68
CA ASP A 27 3.58 -10.97 -8.33
C ASP A 27 3.10 -10.83 -6.88
N CYS A 28 1.87 -11.27 -6.63
CA CYS A 28 1.28 -11.22 -5.30
C CYS A 28 1.97 -12.23 -4.36
N PRO A 29 2.41 -11.83 -3.15
CA PRO A 29 3.08 -12.74 -2.22
C PRO A 29 2.15 -13.80 -1.64
N LYS A 30 0.83 -13.67 -1.83
CA LYS A 30 -0.17 -14.61 -1.29
C LYS A 30 -0.60 -15.68 -2.28
N CYS A 31 -0.71 -15.33 -3.56
CA CYS A 31 -1.26 -16.21 -4.59
C CYS A 31 -0.34 -16.38 -5.80
N ASN A 32 0.82 -15.71 -5.82
CA ASN A 32 1.79 -15.73 -6.93
C ASN A 32 1.22 -15.30 -8.28
N GLU A 33 0.08 -14.62 -8.30
CA GLU A 33 -0.52 -14.07 -9.52
C GLU A 33 0.03 -12.66 -9.80
N PRO A 34 0.12 -12.27 -11.09
CA PRO A 34 0.59 -10.93 -11.47
C PRO A 34 -0.38 -9.85 -10.96
N MET A 35 0.16 -8.86 -10.27
CA MET A 35 -0.61 -7.73 -9.75
C MET A 35 -0.71 -6.61 -10.78
N GLN A 36 -1.84 -5.90 -10.74
CA GLN A 36 -2.05 -4.72 -11.55
C GLN A 36 -1.45 -3.50 -10.86
N LEU A 37 -0.49 -2.87 -11.54
CA LEU A 37 0.05 -1.58 -11.15
C LEU A 37 -1.03 -0.49 -11.32
N GLN A 38 -1.37 0.19 -10.23
CA GLN A 38 -2.29 1.31 -10.21
C GLN A 38 -1.59 2.63 -10.59
N ALA A 39 -2.39 3.62 -10.95
CA ALA A 39 -1.92 4.98 -11.18
C ALA A 39 -1.42 5.61 -9.86
N ASN A 40 -0.33 6.39 -9.93
CA ASN A 40 0.22 7.09 -8.77
C ASN A 40 -0.67 8.26 -8.34
N VAL A 41 -1.76 7.93 -7.64
CA VAL A 41 -2.70 8.90 -7.08
C VAL A 41 -2.81 8.72 -5.58
N ASN A 42 -3.05 9.84 -4.89
CA ASN A 42 -3.14 9.89 -3.43
C ASN A 42 -4.27 9.02 -2.84
N GLU A 43 -5.27 8.68 -3.67
CA GLU A 43 -6.42 7.84 -3.30
C GLU A 43 -6.03 6.39 -2.97
N TYR A 44 -4.90 5.91 -3.50
CA TYR A 44 -4.39 4.58 -3.21
C TYR A 44 -3.45 4.55 -1.99
N TYR A 45 -3.27 5.68 -1.29
CA TYR A 45 -2.51 5.76 -0.04
C TYR A 45 -1.13 5.08 -0.09
N GLY A 46 -0.43 5.17 -1.22
CA GLY A 46 0.89 4.55 -1.38
C GLY A 46 0.90 3.05 -1.63
N LYS A 47 -0.23 2.47 -2.07
CA LYS A 47 -0.35 1.06 -2.44
C LYS A 47 -0.50 0.90 -3.97
N PRO A 48 0.63 0.89 -4.70
CA PRO A 48 0.65 0.72 -6.15
C PRO A 48 0.12 -0.62 -6.64
N TRP A 49 0.17 -1.67 -5.84
CA TRP A 49 -0.09 -3.01 -6.32
C TRP A 49 -1.47 -3.50 -5.94
N TRP A 50 -2.31 -3.73 -6.93
CA TRP A 50 -3.63 -4.33 -6.75
C TRP A 50 -3.63 -5.78 -7.23
N CYS A 51 -3.96 -6.71 -6.36
CA CYS A 51 -4.17 -8.10 -6.72
C CYS A 51 -5.66 -8.37 -6.90
N HIS A 52 -6.11 -8.71 -8.12
CA HIS A 52 -7.52 -9.06 -8.38
C HIS A 52 -7.93 -10.40 -7.75
N GLY A 53 -7.03 -11.38 -7.72
CA GLY A 53 -7.30 -12.70 -7.13
C GLY A 53 -7.50 -12.62 -5.62
N CYS A 54 -6.67 -11.84 -4.93
CA CYS A 54 -6.82 -11.64 -3.49
C CYS A 54 -7.81 -10.53 -3.13
N GLN A 55 -8.07 -9.58 -4.04
CA GLN A 55 -8.74 -8.30 -3.75
C GLN A 55 -8.01 -7.50 -2.67
N TRP A 56 -6.67 -7.50 -2.74
CA TRP A 56 -5.78 -6.85 -1.77
C TRP A 56 -4.87 -5.82 -2.43
N GLN A 57 -4.55 -4.79 -1.65
CA GLN A 57 -3.60 -3.73 -2.01
C GLN A 57 -2.30 -3.89 -1.23
N PHE A 58 -1.18 -3.84 -1.96
CA PHE A 58 0.16 -3.91 -1.39
C PHE A 58 0.96 -2.65 -1.73
N SER A 59 1.71 -2.17 -0.74
CA SER A 59 2.73 -1.14 -0.97
C SER A 59 4.04 -1.76 -1.45
N GLU A 60 4.89 -0.96 -2.08
CA GLU A 60 6.26 -1.41 -2.40
C GLU A 60 7.04 -1.83 -1.14
N GLU A 61 6.77 -1.17 -0.01
CA GLU A 61 7.40 -1.48 1.29
C GLU A 61 6.99 -2.86 1.81
N GLU A 62 5.70 -3.20 1.73
CA GLU A 62 5.17 -4.51 2.14
C GLU A 62 5.72 -5.66 1.29
N LEU A 63 6.22 -5.37 0.09
CA LEU A 63 6.76 -6.38 -0.82
C LEU A 63 8.29 -6.45 -0.79
N LYS A 64 8.98 -5.50 -0.13
CA LYS A 64 10.44 -5.35 -0.11
C LYS A 64 11.16 -6.17 0.98
N ASP A 65 10.51 -7.19 1.56
CA ASP A 65 11.10 -8.11 2.54
C ASP A 65 12.43 -8.73 2.05
#